data_AF-A0AAJ0PCI6-F1
#
_entry.id   AF-A0AAJ0PCI6-F1
#
_cell.length_a   1.000
_cell.length_b   1.000
_cell.length_c   1.000
_cell.angle_alpha   90.00
_cell.angle_beta   90.00
_cell.angle_gamma   90.00
#
_symmetry.space_group_name_H-M   'P 1'
#
loop_
_entity.id
_entity.type
_entity.pdbx_description
1 polymer ?
#
loop_
_entity_poly.entity_id
_entity_poly.type
_entity_poly.pdbx_seq_one_letter_code
_entity_poly.pdbx_strand_id
1 'polypeptide(L)' 'MKAAQIKKYNQTLAVTIQEIDRPQPLANEVLVKVAYAAVNPLDPMNIRGDTKLMQNYAW' A
#
# COMPACT_ATOMS: atom_id res chain seq x y z
N MET A 1 -12.18 9.10 2.44
CA MET A 1 -11.20 9.26 1.33
C MET A 1 -10.98 7.90 0.72
N LYS A 2 -10.81 7.84 -0.60
CA LYS A 2 -10.63 6.56 -1.30
C LYS A 2 -9.19 6.09 -1.19
N ALA A 3 -9.00 4.84 -0.78
CA ALA A 3 -7.70 4.19 -0.74
C ALA A 3 -7.78 2.81 -1.38
N ALA A 4 -6.79 2.48 -2.21
CA ALA A 4 -6.56 1.14 -2.70
C ALA A 4 -5.91 0.30 -1.60
N GLN A 5 -6.55 -0.79 -1.19
CA GLN A 5 -6.09 -1.65 -0.09
C GLN A 5 -5.91 -3.10 -0.54
N ILE A 6 -4.79 -3.68 -0.10
CA ILE A 6 -4.49 -5.11 -0.16
C ILE A 6 -4.88 -5.69 1.20
N LYS A 7 -5.97 -6.46 1.27
CA LYS A 7 -6.47 -7.04 2.54
C LYS A 7 -5.78 -8.35 2.90
N LYS A 8 -5.28 -9.06 1.89
CA LYS A 8 -4.53 -10.32 2.02
C LYS A 8 -3.62 -10.49 0.82
N TYR A 9 -2.52 -11.22 1.00
CA TYR A 9 -1.69 -11.62 -0.12
C TYR A 9 -2.48 -12.51 -1.08
N ASN A 10 -2.29 -12.29 -2.38
CA ASN A 10 -2.97 -13.07 -3.42
C ASN A 10 -2.09 -13.15 -4.67
N GLN A 11 -2.02 -14.35 -5.27
CA GLN A 11 -1.29 -14.61 -6.52
C GLN A 11 -1.88 -13.86 -7.72
N THR A 12 -3.13 -13.40 -7.62
CA THR A 12 -3.79 -12.54 -8.59
C THR A 12 -4.00 -11.13 -8.06
N LEU A 13 -4.24 -10.16 -8.95
CA LEU A 13 -4.49 -8.77 -8.57
C LEU A 13 -5.79 -8.65 -7.76
N ALA A 14 -5.68 -8.63 -6.44
CA ALA A 14 -6.81 -8.52 -5.52
C ALA A 14 -6.69 -7.27 -4.64
N VAL A 15 -7.00 -6.12 -5.23
CA VAL A 15 -7.00 -4.81 -4.57
C VAL A 15 -8.44 -4.31 -4.49
N THR A 16 -8.82 -3.74 -3.34
CA THR A 16 -10.15 -3.14 -3.17
C THR A 16 -10.04 -1.65 -2.90
N ILE A 17 -10.93 -0.85 -3.47
CA ILE A 17 -11.07 0.55 -3.11
C ILE A 17 -11.99 0.64 -1.89
N GLN A 18 -11.52 1.28 -0.83
CA GLN A 18 -12.27 1.49 0.41
C GLN A 18 -12.37 2.98 0.70
N GLU A 19 -13.49 3.40 1.29
CA GLU A 19 -13.58 4.69 1.95
C GLU A 19 -13.00 4.56 3.36
N ILE A 20 -12.03 5.43 3.67
CA ILE A 20 -11.40 5.51 4.99
C ILE A 20 -11.39 6.94 5.51
N ASP A 21 -11.23 7.11 6.82
CA ASP A 21 -11.06 8.43 7.41
C ASP A 21 -9.77 9.10 6.92
N ARG A 22 -9.79 10.44 6.86
CA ARG A 22 -8.62 11.21 6.49
C ARG A 22 -7.61 11.18 7.66
N PRO A 23 -6.36 10.74 7.44
CA PRO A 23 -5.37 10.68 8.51
C PRO A 23 -5.00 12.09 9.01
N GLN A 24 -4.66 12.19 10.29
CA GLN A 24 -4.14 13.42 10.91
C GLN A 24 -2.63 13.26 11.12
N PRO A 25 -1.79 14.10 10.51
CA PRO A 25 -0.34 13.99 10.67
C PRO A 25 0.10 14.42 12.08
N LEU A 26 1.14 13.79 12.60
CA LEU A 26 1.86 14.25 13.78
C LEU A 26 2.72 15.50 13.47
N ALA A 27 3.31 16.11 14.50
CA ALA A 27 4.09 17.35 14.37
C ALA A 27 5.28 17.23 13.39
N ASN A 28 5.78 16.02 13.17
CA ASN A 28 6.92 15.71 12.31
C ASN A 28 6.52 14.98 11.01
N GLU A 29 5.24 14.98 10.65
CA GLU A 29 4.72 14.32 9.45
C GLU A 29 4.04 15.32 8.50
N VAL A 30 3.90 14.94 7.24
CA VAL A 30 3.24 15.75 6.22
C VAL A 30 2.11 14.95 5.57
N LEU A 31 0.91 15.53 5.55
CA LEU A 31 -0.21 14.96 4.83
C LEU A 31 -0.22 15.42 3.36
N VAL A 32 0.05 14.50 2.44
CA VAL A 32 0.09 14.78 1.01
C VAL A 32 -1.26 14.45 0.36
N LYS A 33 -1.79 15.39 -0.45
CA LYS A 33 -2.93 15.12 -1.35
C LYS A 33 -2.41 14.55 -2.66
N VAL A 34 -2.59 13.25 -2.87
CA VAL A 34 -2.13 12.56 -4.09
C VAL A 34 -2.94 13.02 -5.29
N ALA A 35 -2.26 13.53 -6.33
CA ALA A 35 -2.85 13.87 -7.62
C ALA A 35 -2.73 12.71 -8.63
N TYR A 36 -1.57 12.04 -8.63
CA TYR A 36 -1.26 10.92 -9.51
C TYR A 36 -0.41 9.89 -8.77
N ALA A 37 -0.57 8.62 -9.12
CA ALA A 37 0.28 7.52 -8.71
C ALA A 37 0.47 6.59 -9.92
N ALA A 38 1.65 5.98 -10.02
CA ALA A 38 1.99 5.06 -11.12
C ALA A 38 2.10 3.63 -10.59
N VAL A 39 1.87 2.66 -11.47
CA VAL A 39 2.12 1.25 -11.21
C VAL A 39 3.55 0.91 -11.58
N ASN A 40 4.25 0.23 -10.69
CA ASN A 40 5.61 -0.24 -10.82
C ASN A 40 5.65 -1.78 -10.79
N PRO A 41 6.72 -2.41 -11.33
CA PRO A 41 6.90 -3.87 -11.25
C PRO A 41 6.88 -4.44 -9.83
N LEU A 42 7.14 -3.61 -8.82
CA LEU A 42 7.10 -3.99 -7.41
C LEU A 42 5.67 -4.14 -6.87
N ASP A 43 4.67 -3.49 -7.45
CA ASP A 43 3.30 -3.52 -6.90
C ASP A 43 2.70 -4.93 -6.93
N PRO A 44 2.79 -5.70 -8.04
CA PRO A 44 2.40 -7.11 -8.02
C PRO A 44 3.16 -7.94 -6.98
N MET A 45 4.44 -7.65 -6.74
CA MET A 45 5.25 -8.35 -5.74
C MET A 45 4.75 -8.07 -4.32
N ASN A 46 4.36 -6.82 -4.02
CA ASN A 46 3.76 -6.44 -2.75
C ASN A 46 2.37 -7.08 -2.55
N ILE A 47 1.58 -7.22 -3.63
CA ILE A 47 0.26 -7.86 -3.60
C ILE A 47 0.37 -9.36 -3.34
N ARG A 48 1.38 -10.03 -3.90
CA ARG A 48 1.64 -11.46 -3.66
C ARG A 48 2.35 -11.75 -2.35
N GLY A 49 3.01 -10.75 -1.76
CA GLY A 49 3.82 -10.89 -0.56
C GLY A 49 5.26 -11.35 -0.84
N ASP A 50 5.68 -11.39 -2.10
CA ASP A 50 7.03 -11.80 -2.53
C ASP A 50 8.13 -10.99 -1.80
N THR A 51 7.89 -9.68 -1.61
CA THR A 51 8.85 -8.78 -0.95
C THR A 51 9.10 -9.10 0.52
N LYS A 52 8.11 -9.67 1.22
CA LYS A 52 8.27 -10.11 2.61
C LYS A 52 9.18 -11.33 2.73
N LEU A 53 9.21 -12.19 1.71
CA LEU A 53 10.07 -13.38 1.68
C LEU A 53 11.50 -13.06 1.24
N MET A 54 11.70 -12.01 0.44
CA MET A 54 13.01 -11.59 -0.03
C MET A 54 13.79 -10.75 0.98
N GLN A 55 13.09 -9.93 1.77
CA GLN A 55 13.70 -9.06 2.78
C GLN A 55 13.84 -9.82 4.11
N ASN A 56 15.07 -9.96 4.60
CA ASN A 56 15.31 -10.45 5.95
C ASN A 56 15.08 -9.30 6.94
N TYR A 57 13.82 -9.03 7.28
CA TYR A 57 13.49 -8.07 8.32
C TYR A 57 14.00 -8.60 9.66
N ALA A 58 15.02 -7.94 10.22
CA ALA A 58 15.41 -8.15 11.62
C ALA A 58 14.25 -7.64 12.49
N TRP A 59 13.65 -8.55 13.25
CA TRP A 59 12.61 -8.23 14.23
C TRP A 59 13.24 -7.59 15.47
#